data_AF-A0A836GC87-F1
#
_entry.id   AF-A0A836GC87-F1
#
_cell.length_a   1.000
_cell.length_b   1.000
_cell.length_c   1.000
_cell.angle_alpha   90.00
_cell.angle_beta   90.00
_cell.angle_gamma   90.00
#
_symmetry.space_group_name_H-M   'P 1'
#
loop_
_entity.id
_entity.type
_entity.pdbx_description
1 polymer ?
#
loop_
_entity_poly.entity_id
_entity_poly.type
_entity_poly.pdbx_seq_one_letter_code
_entity_poly.pdbx_strand_id
1 'polypeptide(L)'
;MNRVAPFSQPRRGVAIITAASTATLAVSYRAMHGKPASGHKVRTQHSRRWWMQSKAHHLTAVPHEEARSRPHFPAYTEDVDEPMVVPKGACCFNCDKPIDEDDINSWVWVPSGNARVPTAQGYFFHVACFKCWGCKYRIIHNQFYSKDGRAWCLSCALGRDIRVPTRRWHTSYVNTHRTGSRLTGQFFPRHRHQMEFLFNPKE
;
A
#
# COMPACT_ATOMS: atom_id res chain seq x y z
N MET A 1 63.59 -25.65 8.03
CA MET A 1 63.65 -26.77 9.00
C MET A 1 62.23 -27.29 9.23
N ASN A 2 62.01 -28.60 9.16
CA ASN A 2 60.99 -29.42 9.87
C ASN A 2 59.51 -28.90 9.91
N ARG A 3 58.48 -29.64 9.47
CA ARG A 3 58.27 -31.10 9.35
C ARG A 3 57.29 -31.39 8.18
N VAL A 4 57.59 -32.34 7.28
CA VAL A 4 57.18 -33.77 7.30
C VAL A 4 55.72 -33.99 6.86
N ALA A 5 55.56 -34.85 5.84
CA ALA A 5 54.29 -35.41 5.32
C ALA A 5 53.82 -36.56 6.26
N PRO A 6 53.42 -37.78 5.86
CA PRO A 6 52.84 -38.32 4.61
C PRO A 6 51.28 -38.46 4.80
N PHE A 7 50.47 -39.29 4.15
CA PHE A 7 50.64 -40.45 3.25
C PHE A 7 49.59 -40.46 2.14
N SER A 8 49.74 -41.36 1.18
CA SER A 8 48.73 -41.74 0.18
C SER A 8 48.77 -43.26 -0.07
N GLN A 9 47.72 -43.80 -0.69
CA GLN A 9 47.59 -45.18 -1.22
C GLN A 9 47.34 -46.30 -0.17
N PRO A 10 46.75 -47.47 -0.54
CA PRO A 10 46.68 -48.05 -1.90
C PRO A 10 45.32 -48.55 -2.44
N ARG A 11 45.35 -48.90 -3.73
CA ARG A 11 44.30 -49.60 -4.49
C ARG A 11 44.20 -51.08 -4.11
N ARG A 12 42.98 -51.63 -4.11
CA ARG A 12 42.53 -53.01 -4.49
C ARG A 12 41.13 -53.21 -3.89
N GLY A 13 40.17 -53.88 -4.54
CA GLY A 13 40.09 -54.42 -5.90
C GLY A 13 38.61 -54.57 -6.30
N VAL A 14 38.33 -54.74 -7.59
CA VAL A 14 36.94 -54.84 -8.08
C VAL A 14 36.41 -56.25 -7.83
N ALA A 15 35.27 -56.34 -7.14
CA ALA A 15 34.40 -57.52 -7.14
C ALA A 15 32.97 -57.04 -7.39
N ILE A 16 32.36 -57.50 -8.48
CA ILE A 16 30.99 -57.15 -8.87
C ILE A 16 30.05 -58.07 -8.09
N ILE A 17 29.12 -57.49 -7.32
CA ILE A 17 27.94 -58.19 -6.82
C ILE A 17 26.72 -57.36 -7.20
N THR A 18 25.89 -57.91 -8.08
CA THR A 18 24.60 -57.36 -8.45
C THR A 18 23.59 -57.57 -7.33
N ALA A 19 23.02 -56.48 -6.81
CA ALA A 19 21.85 -56.52 -5.95
C ALA A 19 20.85 -55.44 -6.40
N ALA A 20 19.71 -55.89 -6.93
CA ALA A 20 18.62 -54.99 -7.28
C ALA A 20 17.87 -54.57 -6.01
N SER A 21 17.71 -53.26 -5.80
CA SER A 21 16.85 -52.71 -4.74
C SER A 21 16.18 -51.44 -5.25
N THR A 22 14.91 -51.61 -5.62
CA THR A 22 13.81 -50.62 -5.66
C THR A 22 14.17 -49.15 -5.35
N ALA A 23 13.97 -48.26 -6.33
CA ALA A 23 13.95 -46.82 -6.11
C ALA A 23 12.73 -46.43 -5.25
N THR A 24 12.94 -46.25 -3.95
CA THR A 24 11.94 -45.67 -3.05
C THR A 24 11.89 -44.16 -3.25
N LEU A 25 10.70 -43.63 -3.55
CA LEU A 25 10.46 -42.19 -3.71
C LEU A 25 10.72 -41.48 -2.37
N ALA A 26 11.84 -40.76 -2.29
CA ALA A 26 12.23 -39.99 -1.11
C ALA A 26 11.34 -38.73 -0.96
N VAL A 27 10.13 -38.92 -0.43
CA VAL A 27 9.29 -37.82 0.04
C VAL A 27 10.01 -37.13 1.19
N SER A 28 10.50 -35.91 0.92
CA SER A 28 11.17 -35.08 1.93
C SER A 28 10.16 -34.59 2.96
N TYR A 29 9.95 -35.38 4.01
CA TYR A 29 9.20 -34.98 5.18
C TYR A 29 9.88 -33.77 5.84
N ARG A 30 9.26 -32.60 5.74
CA ARG A 30 9.66 -31.44 6.53
C ARG A 30 9.48 -31.79 8.01
N ALA A 31 10.59 -31.85 8.75
CA ALA A 31 10.56 -32.02 10.20
C ALA A 31 9.87 -30.81 10.84
N MET A 32 8.58 -30.95 11.15
CA MET A 32 7.82 -29.99 11.92
C MET A 32 8.39 -29.95 13.35
N HIS A 33 9.22 -28.93 13.65
CA HIS A 33 9.71 -28.70 15.01
C HIS A 33 8.58 -28.20 15.91
N GLY A 34 7.79 -29.12 16.43
CA GLY A 34 6.75 -28.90 17.43
C GLY A 34 6.65 -30.11 18.33
N LYS A 35 6.90 -29.94 19.63
CA LYS A 35 6.66 -31.01 20.62
C LYS A 35 5.17 -31.38 20.56
N PRO A 36 4.79 -32.67 20.56
CA PRO A 36 3.38 -33.07 20.59
C PRO A 36 2.73 -32.47 21.84
N ALA A 37 1.67 -31.69 21.65
CA ALA A 37 1.00 -30.98 22.73
C ALA A 37 0.03 -31.90 23.49
N SER A 38 0.54 -32.99 24.06
CA SER A 38 -0.21 -33.95 24.90
C SER A 38 -0.48 -33.41 26.30
N GLY A 39 -0.96 -32.17 26.38
CA GLY A 39 -1.35 -31.51 27.61
C GLY A 39 -2.60 -30.67 27.34
N HIS A 40 -3.70 -31.02 28.00
CA HIS A 40 -4.95 -30.25 27.94
C HIS A 40 -4.74 -28.90 28.64
N LYS A 41 -4.18 -27.93 27.90
CA LYS A 41 -3.94 -26.57 28.37
C LYS A 41 -5.28 -25.90 28.63
N VAL A 42 -5.72 -25.92 29.88
CA VAL A 42 -6.82 -25.09 30.35
C VAL A 42 -6.47 -23.64 30.06
N ARG A 43 -7.13 -23.05 29.05
CA ARG A 43 -6.96 -21.62 28.74
C ARG A 43 -7.28 -20.83 29.99
N THR A 44 -6.30 -20.07 30.48
CA THR A 44 -6.47 -19.11 31.57
C THR A 44 -7.69 -18.23 31.30
N GLN A 45 -8.41 -17.81 32.34
CA GLN A 45 -9.63 -17.00 32.16
C GLN A 45 -9.37 -15.76 31.30
N HIS A 46 -8.19 -15.16 31.39
CA HIS A 46 -7.73 -14.07 30.52
C HIS A 46 -7.62 -14.50 29.05
N SER A 47 -6.92 -15.60 28.73
CA SER A 47 -6.84 -16.09 27.34
C SER A 47 -8.18 -16.59 26.78
N ARG A 48 -9.09 -17.07 27.63
CA ARG A 48 -10.47 -17.48 27.27
C ARG A 48 -11.37 -16.27 27.04
N ARG A 49 -11.28 -15.22 27.88
CA ARG A 49 -11.91 -13.91 27.64
C ARG A 49 -11.38 -13.26 26.38
N TRP A 50 -10.06 -13.23 26.18
CA TRP A 50 -9.43 -12.75 24.95
C TRP A 50 -10.00 -13.51 23.76
N TRP A 51 -10.02 -14.84 23.75
CA TRP A 51 -10.61 -15.60 22.63
C TRP A 51 -12.12 -15.44 22.42
N MET A 52 -12.90 -15.08 23.45
CA MET A 52 -14.34 -14.82 23.29
C MET A 52 -14.64 -13.35 22.89
N GLN A 53 -13.78 -12.40 23.27
CA GLN A 53 -13.80 -11.01 22.80
C GLN A 53 -13.10 -10.83 21.44
N SER A 54 -12.18 -11.75 21.11
CA SER A 54 -11.47 -11.88 19.84
C SER A 54 -12.01 -13.05 19.00
N LYS A 55 -13.22 -13.54 19.31
CA LYS A 55 -14.15 -13.77 18.22
C LYS A 55 -14.24 -12.41 17.54
N ALA A 56 -13.51 -12.26 16.44
CA ALA A 56 -13.76 -11.15 15.54
C ALA A 56 -15.28 -11.14 15.38
N HIS A 57 -15.93 -10.04 15.77
CA HIS A 57 -17.27 -9.77 15.30
C HIS A 57 -17.17 -10.04 13.80
N HIS A 58 -17.86 -11.09 13.36
CA HIS A 58 -17.61 -11.67 12.05
C HIS A 58 -17.60 -10.51 11.06
N LEU A 59 -16.73 -10.55 10.05
CA LEU A 59 -16.76 -9.54 8.98
C LEU A 59 -18.08 -9.71 8.23
N THR A 60 -19.15 -9.23 8.84
CA THR A 60 -20.51 -9.32 8.39
C THR A 60 -20.61 -8.27 7.32
N ALA A 61 -20.49 -8.71 6.08
CA ALA A 61 -20.98 -7.96 4.95
C ALA A 61 -22.48 -7.76 5.18
N VAL A 62 -22.83 -6.64 5.82
CA VAL A 62 -24.19 -6.12 5.79
C VAL A 62 -24.50 -5.89 4.30
N PRO A 63 -25.57 -6.49 3.75
CA PRO A 63 -25.94 -6.29 2.36
C PRO A 63 -26.01 -4.79 2.05
N HIS A 64 -25.61 -4.41 0.83
CA HIS A 64 -25.55 -3.01 0.42
C HIS A 64 -26.89 -2.27 0.56
N GLU A 65 -28.00 -3.01 0.55
CA GLU A 65 -29.37 -2.52 0.75
C GLU A 65 -29.72 -2.24 2.23
N GLU A 66 -29.11 -2.98 3.16
CA GLU A 66 -29.36 -2.87 4.62
C GLU A 66 -28.45 -1.84 5.31
N ALA A 67 -27.42 -1.35 4.61
CA ALA A 67 -26.46 -0.38 5.14
C ALA A 67 -27.12 1.01 5.36
N ARG A 68 -27.42 1.33 6.62
CA ARG A 68 -28.04 2.62 7.03
C ARG A 68 -27.30 3.87 6.54
N SER A 69 -25.98 3.80 6.36
CA SER A 69 -25.16 4.86 5.78
C SER A 69 -24.77 4.50 4.35
N ARG A 70 -25.65 4.79 3.39
CA ARG A 70 -25.34 4.63 1.96
C ARG A 70 -24.35 5.72 1.54
N PRO A 71 -23.20 5.39 0.93
CA PRO A 71 -22.27 6.41 0.44
C PRO A 71 -22.92 7.20 -0.70
N HIS A 72 -23.14 8.50 -0.50
CA HIS A 72 -23.76 9.38 -1.49
C HIS A 72 -22.71 10.01 -2.42
N PHE A 73 -21.99 9.16 -3.15
CA PHE A 73 -21.06 9.53 -4.22
C PHE A 73 -21.03 8.46 -5.32
N PRO A 74 -20.82 8.82 -6.60
CA PRO A 74 -20.59 7.84 -7.66
C PRO A 74 -19.33 7.00 -7.41
N ALA A 75 -19.37 5.71 -7.77
CA ALA A 75 -18.25 4.79 -7.54
C ALA A 75 -17.06 5.01 -8.50
N TYR A 76 -17.34 5.47 -9.71
CA TYR A 76 -16.34 5.80 -10.73
C TYR A 76 -16.54 7.24 -11.16
N THR A 77 -15.46 8.01 -11.25
CA THR A 77 -15.41 9.19 -12.11
C THR A 77 -15.23 8.71 -13.54
N GLU A 78 -16.07 9.20 -14.45
CA GLU A 78 -16.04 8.82 -15.87
C GLU A 78 -14.89 9.51 -16.62
N ASP A 79 -14.45 10.69 -16.15
CA ASP A 79 -13.34 11.49 -16.69
C ASP A 79 -13.44 11.80 -18.21
N VAL A 80 -14.64 11.73 -18.81
CA VAL A 80 -14.85 11.89 -20.27
C VAL A 80 -14.58 13.33 -20.74
N ASP A 81 -15.05 14.31 -19.98
CA ASP A 81 -14.97 15.74 -20.35
C ASP A 81 -13.56 16.32 -20.21
N GLU A 82 -12.80 15.84 -19.22
CA GLU A 82 -11.40 16.19 -19.00
C GLU A 82 -10.65 14.92 -18.60
N PRO A 83 -9.91 14.29 -19.53
CA PRO A 83 -9.25 13.02 -19.28
C PRO A 83 -8.14 13.19 -18.25
N MET A 84 -8.39 12.66 -17.06
CA MET A 84 -7.45 12.64 -15.95
C MET A 84 -6.31 11.66 -16.23
N VAL A 85 -5.28 12.15 -16.93
CA VAL A 85 -4.05 11.45 -17.28
C VAL A 85 -2.84 12.01 -16.53
N VAL A 86 -1.86 11.15 -16.24
CA VAL A 86 -0.58 11.58 -15.66
C VAL A 86 0.23 12.29 -16.74
N PRO A 87 0.70 13.53 -16.51
CA PRO A 87 1.57 14.21 -17.47
C PRO A 87 2.96 13.57 -17.46
N LYS A 88 3.54 13.36 -18.66
CA LYS A 88 4.87 12.77 -18.81
C LYS A 88 5.94 13.60 -18.08
N GLY A 89 6.81 12.92 -17.34
CA GLY A 89 7.84 13.58 -16.55
C GLY A 89 7.30 14.34 -15.34
N ALA A 90 6.16 13.90 -14.77
CA ALA A 90 5.64 14.45 -13.53
C ALA A 90 6.69 14.36 -12.39
N CYS A 91 6.82 15.43 -11.61
CA CYS A 91 7.75 15.49 -10.48
C CYS A 91 7.03 15.49 -9.13
N CYS A 92 7.67 14.89 -8.12
CA CYS A 92 7.19 14.94 -6.75
C CYS A 92 7.31 16.35 -6.16
N PHE A 93 6.18 16.94 -5.77
CA PHE A 93 6.09 18.30 -5.22
C PHE A 93 6.97 18.56 -3.98
N ASN A 94 7.38 17.51 -3.25
CA ASN A 94 8.17 17.64 -2.02
C ASN A 94 9.67 17.35 -2.19
N CYS A 95 10.13 16.88 -3.35
CA CYS A 95 11.56 16.61 -3.58
C CYS A 95 12.05 16.88 -5.01
N ASP A 96 11.17 17.34 -5.90
CA ASP A 96 11.41 17.78 -7.29
C ASP A 96 11.98 16.71 -8.23
N LYS A 97 12.12 15.47 -7.74
CA LYS A 97 12.51 14.30 -8.53
C LYS A 97 11.32 13.77 -9.34
N PRO A 98 11.56 13.21 -10.54
CA PRO A 98 10.50 12.55 -11.30
C PRO A 98 9.86 11.41 -10.49
N ILE A 99 8.57 11.15 -10.75
CA ILE A 99 7.91 9.90 -10.33
C ILE A 99 8.19 8.80 -11.35
N ASP A 100 8.07 7.56 -10.90
CA ASP A 100 8.10 6.39 -11.77
C ASP A 100 6.69 6.19 -12.35
N GLU A 101 6.54 6.31 -13.68
CA GLU A 101 5.26 6.14 -14.37
C GLU A 101 4.85 4.65 -14.43
N ASP A 102 5.81 3.71 -14.37
CA ASP A 102 5.56 2.28 -14.47
C ASP A 102 5.14 1.68 -13.11
N ASP A 103 5.75 2.11 -11.99
CA ASP A 103 5.31 1.70 -10.65
C ASP A 103 4.23 2.62 -10.05
N ILE A 104 2.98 2.33 -10.44
CA ILE A 104 1.74 2.93 -9.91
C ILE A 104 1.66 2.90 -8.37
N ASN A 105 2.37 1.99 -7.69
CA ASN A 105 2.36 1.87 -6.23
C ASN A 105 3.45 2.70 -5.51
N SER A 106 4.37 3.34 -6.25
CA SER A 106 5.43 4.16 -5.64
C SER A 106 4.99 5.60 -5.31
N TRP A 107 3.91 6.07 -5.92
CA TRP A 107 3.43 7.46 -5.83
C TRP A 107 1.96 7.61 -5.45
N VAL A 108 1.61 8.86 -5.12
CA VAL A 108 0.30 9.35 -4.68
C VAL A 108 -0.05 10.54 -5.55
N TRP A 109 -1.30 10.57 -6.03
CA TRP A 109 -1.82 11.67 -6.83
C TRP A 109 -3.00 12.32 -6.12
N VAL A 110 -2.84 13.62 -5.89
CA VAL A 110 -3.90 14.49 -5.37
C VAL A 110 -4.38 15.36 -6.54
N PRO A 111 -5.45 14.96 -7.25
CA PRO A 111 -6.01 15.78 -8.32
C PRO A 111 -6.52 17.09 -7.71
N SER A 112 -6.21 18.19 -8.38
CA SER A 112 -6.34 19.53 -7.78
C SER A 112 -7.64 20.25 -8.09
N GLY A 113 -8.48 19.69 -8.96
CA GLY A 113 -9.63 20.40 -9.54
C GLY A 113 -9.13 21.68 -10.23
N ASN A 114 -9.26 22.82 -9.55
CA ASN A 114 -8.93 24.13 -10.10
C ASN A 114 -7.56 24.70 -9.65
N ALA A 115 -6.75 24.01 -8.84
CA ALA A 115 -5.48 24.58 -8.37
C ALA A 115 -4.39 24.55 -9.46
N ARG A 116 -3.80 25.73 -9.75
CA ARG A 116 -2.89 25.97 -10.89
C ARG A 116 -1.41 25.56 -10.69
N VAL A 117 -1.06 24.84 -9.62
CA VAL A 117 0.34 24.57 -9.24
C VAL A 117 0.46 23.17 -8.62
N PRO A 118 1.49 22.35 -8.91
CA PRO A 118 2.54 22.53 -9.92
C PRO A 118 2.14 22.06 -11.33
N THR A 119 1.11 21.22 -11.47
CA THR A 119 0.59 20.77 -12.78
C THR A 119 -0.91 21.00 -12.87
N ALA A 120 -1.44 21.15 -14.08
CA ALA A 120 -2.89 21.29 -14.31
C ALA A 120 -3.70 20.09 -13.76
N GLN A 121 -3.11 18.89 -13.81
CA GLN A 121 -3.69 17.64 -13.30
C GLN A 121 -3.50 17.47 -11.77
N GLY A 122 -2.74 18.36 -11.13
CA GLY A 122 -2.60 18.49 -9.68
C GLY A 122 -1.22 18.17 -9.11
N TYR A 123 -1.20 17.54 -7.92
CA TYR A 123 0.02 17.27 -7.17
C TYR A 123 0.39 15.79 -7.20
N PHE A 124 1.67 15.51 -7.45
CA PHE A 124 2.26 14.17 -7.37
C PHE A 124 3.25 14.10 -6.21
N PHE A 125 3.31 12.94 -5.55
CA PHE A 125 4.23 12.68 -4.45
C PHE A 125 4.70 11.22 -4.47
N HIS A 126 5.97 10.94 -4.16
CA HIS A 126 6.34 9.59 -3.71
C HIS A 126 5.65 9.29 -2.38
N VAL A 127 5.24 8.04 -2.13
CA VAL A 127 4.58 7.63 -0.88
C VAL A 127 5.39 8.03 0.37
N ALA A 128 6.72 7.88 0.31
CA ALA A 128 7.63 8.28 1.38
C ALA A 128 7.86 9.82 1.48
N CYS A 129 7.48 10.59 0.47
CA CYS A 129 7.59 12.04 0.40
C CYS A 129 6.29 12.76 0.80
N PHE A 130 5.14 12.07 0.90
CA PHE A 130 3.88 12.65 1.37
C PHE A 130 3.87 12.84 2.90
N LYS A 131 4.66 13.81 3.37
CA LYS A 131 4.85 14.24 4.75
C LYS A 131 5.14 15.75 4.80
N CYS A 132 4.99 16.38 5.95
CA CYS A 132 5.21 17.81 6.10
C CYS A 132 6.67 18.20 5.82
N TRP A 133 6.90 19.23 4.99
CA TRP A 133 8.24 19.74 4.73
C TRP A 133 8.91 20.38 5.96
N GLY A 134 8.15 21.05 6.83
CA GLY A 134 8.66 21.63 8.08
C GLY A 134 9.07 20.55 9.08
N CYS A 135 8.10 19.88 9.71
CA CYS A 135 8.36 18.94 10.80
C CYS A 135 8.78 17.52 10.39
N LYS A 136 8.80 17.19 9.09
CA LYS A 136 9.12 15.86 8.53
C LYS A 136 8.23 14.70 9.06
N TYR A 137 7.15 15.00 9.77
CA TYR A 137 6.12 14.06 10.20
C TYR A 137 4.97 13.95 9.19
N ARG A 138 4.20 12.86 9.31
CA ARG A 138 3.01 12.58 8.50
C ARG A 138 1.98 13.70 8.59
N ILE A 139 1.23 13.85 7.52
CA ILE A 139 0.16 14.84 7.43
C ILE A 139 -1.09 14.25 8.10
N ILE A 140 -1.61 14.94 9.11
CA ILE A 140 -2.82 14.49 9.84
C ILE A 140 -4.05 14.78 8.97
N HIS A 141 -5.02 13.86 8.96
CA HIS A 141 -6.20 13.88 8.07
C HIS A 141 -5.88 13.90 6.56
N ASN A 142 -4.63 13.65 6.16
CA ASN A 142 -4.14 13.72 4.77
C ASN A 142 -4.38 15.09 4.07
N GLN A 143 -4.66 16.14 4.84
CA GLN A 143 -4.87 17.51 4.34
C GLN A 143 -3.60 18.35 4.51
N PHE A 144 -3.08 18.91 3.41
CA PHE A 144 -1.86 19.71 3.39
C PHE A 144 -2.10 21.10 2.81
N TYR A 145 -1.22 22.04 3.16
CA TYR A 145 -1.12 23.35 2.54
C TYR A 145 0.09 23.37 1.61
N SER A 146 -0.11 23.83 0.37
CA SER A 146 0.98 24.24 -0.51
C SER A 146 1.52 25.59 -0.03
N LYS A 147 2.77 25.62 0.44
CA LYS A 147 3.47 26.85 0.83
C LYS A 147 4.92 26.74 0.36
N ASP A 148 5.42 27.79 -0.28
CA ASP A 148 6.80 27.88 -0.79
C ASP A 148 7.18 26.71 -1.73
N GLY A 149 6.24 26.25 -2.56
CA GLY A 149 6.42 25.09 -3.45
C GLY A 149 6.56 23.74 -2.74
N ARG A 150 6.17 23.65 -1.46
CA ARG A 150 6.25 22.43 -0.63
C ARG A 150 4.92 22.12 0.06
N ALA A 151 4.73 20.87 0.49
CA ALA A 151 3.57 20.46 1.28
C ALA A 151 3.83 20.58 2.78
N TRP A 152 3.00 21.36 3.46
CA TRP A 152 3.03 21.60 4.90
C TRP A 152 1.80 21.03 5.58
N CYS A 153 1.93 20.51 6.80
CA CYS A 153 0.75 20.17 7.61
C CYS A 153 0.15 21.44 8.24
N LEU A 154 -1.15 21.37 8.58
CA LEU A 154 -1.91 22.43 9.25
C LEU A 154 -1.15 23.12 10.39
N SER A 155 -0.53 22.37 11.31
CA SER A 155 0.20 22.95 12.44
C SER A 155 1.39 23.81 11.99
N CYS A 156 2.24 23.30 11.10
CA CYS A 156 3.42 24.05 10.64
C CYS A 156 3.05 25.21 9.71
N ALA A 157 1.98 25.08 8.91
CA ALA A 157 1.48 26.18 8.07
C ALA A 157 0.96 27.35 8.92
N LEU A 158 0.31 27.05 10.05
CA LEU A 158 -0.24 28.03 11.00
C LEU A 158 0.73 28.45 12.12
N GLY A 159 1.99 28.00 12.10
CA GLY A 159 2.99 28.34 13.14
C GLY A 159 2.68 27.79 14.54
N ARG A 160 1.88 26.71 14.65
CA ARG A 160 1.53 26.06 15.92
C ARG A 160 2.59 25.03 16.33
N ASP A 161 2.68 24.77 17.64
CA ASP A 161 3.57 23.75 18.20
C ASP A 161 3.40 22.38 17.54
N ILE A 162 4.54 21.75 17.25
CA ILE A 162 4.61 20.47 16.56
C ILE A 162 4.30 19.34 17.56
N ARG A 163 3.10 18.78 17.47
CA ARG A 163 2.72 17.57 18.22
C ARG A 163 3.24 16.32 17.50
N VAL A 164 4.08 15.54 18.18
CA VAL A 164 4.57 14.24 17.66
C VAL A 164 3.39 13.27 17.49
N PRO A 165 3.19 12.63 16.32
CA PRO A 165 2.08 11.70 16.13
C PRO A 165 2.24 10.43 16.97
N THR A 166 1.18 9.95 17.62
CA THR A 166 1.23 8.72 18.47
C THR A 166 1.31 7.40 17.70
N ARG A 167 1.00 7.40 16.40
CA ARG A 167 1.02 6.21 15.51
C ARG A 167 2.26 6.24 14.61
N ARG A 168 2.09 6.11 13.28
CA ARG A 168 3.18 6.29 12.30
C ARG A 168 3.69 7.73 12.32
N TRP A 169 5.01 7.91 12.24
CA TRP A 169 5.68 9.22 12.30
C TRP A 169 5.99 9.76 10.91
N HIS A 170 6.70 9.01 10.06
CA HIS A 170 7.24 9.51 8.78
C HIS A 170 6.46 9.06 7.54
N THR A 171 5.35 8.33 7.73
CA THR A 171 4.48 7.85 6.65
C THR A 171 3.03 8.21 6.97
N SER A 172 2.36 8.85 5.99
CA SER A 172 0.93 9.19 6.07
C SER A 172 0.05 7.99 5.73
N TYR A 173 -1.25 8.09 6.03
CA TYR A 173 -2.22 7.03 5.72
C TYR A 173 -2.92 7.34 4.39
N VAL A 174 -2.14 7.33 3.30
CA VAL A 174 -2.62 7.58 1.94
C VAL A 174 -2.58 6.31 1.10
N ASN A 175 -3.54 6.19 0.19
CA ASN A 175 -3.52 5.17 -0.84
C ASN A 175 -2.57 5.61 -1.97
N THR A 176 -2.05 4.65 -2.72
CA THR A 176 -1.26 4.88 -3.93
C THR A 176 -2.14 5.36 -5.09
N HIS A 177 -1.52 5.95 -6.10
CA HIS A 177 -2.19 6.54 -7.26
C HIS A 177 -3.23 7.61 -6.81
N ARG A 178 -4.30 7.84 -7.59
CA ARG A 178 -5.47 8.65 -7.16
C ARG A 178 -6.54 7.85 -6.40
N THR A 179 -6.24 6.62 -5.96
CA THR A 179 -7.25 5.68 -5.42
C THR A 179 -7.98 6.22 -4.18
N GLY A 180 -7.27 6.95 -3.32
CA GLY A 180 -7.87 7.60 -2.14
C GLY A 180 -8.68 8.87 -2.46
N SER A 181 -8.41 9.50 -3.60
CA SER A 181 -9.05 10.76 -4.02
C SER A 181 -10.15 10.55 -5.07
N ARG A 182 -10.27 9.37 -5.70
CA ARG A 182 -11.25 9.11 -6.76
C ARG A 182 -12.72 9.31 -6.34
N LEU A 183 -13.02 9.17 -5.05
CA LEU A 183 -14.38 9.36 -4.52
C LEU A 183 -14.81 10.84 -4.44
N THR A 184 -13.92 11.78 -4.79
CA THR A 184 -14.13 13.22 -4.68
C THR A 184 -13.49 13.95 -5.86
N GLY A 185 -14.25 14.76 -6.57
CA GLY A 185 -13.71 15.51 -7.71
C GLY A 185 -14.81 15.95 -8.67
N GLN A 186 -14.45 15.98 -9.95
CA GLN A 186 -15.39 16.21 -11.04
C GLN A 186 -15.98 14.85 -11.46
N PHE A 187 -17.29 14.84 -11.70
CA PHE A 187 -18.05 13.70 -12.18
C PHE A 187 -18.80 14.13 -13.45
N PHE A 188 -19.20 13.19 -14.29
CA PHE A 188 -20.06 13.51 -15.42
C PHE A 188 -21.53 13.72 -14.95
N PRO A 189 -22.27 14.72 -15.48
CA PRO A 189 -21.82 15.82 -16.33
C PRO A 189 -21.12 16.91 -15.50
N ARG A 190 -19.99 17.43 -16.00
CA ARG A 190 -19.27 18.54 -15.36
C ARG A 190 -20.03 19.87 -15.46
N HIS A 191 -20.72 20.10 -16.58
CA HIS A 191 -21.41 21.33 -16.93
C HIS A 191 -22.77 21.03 -17.56
N ARG A 192 -23.78 21.83 -17.21
CA ARG A 192 -25.18 21.63 -17.64
C ARG A 192 -25.36 21.47 -19.16
N HIS A 193 -24.65 22.26 -19.96
CA HIS A 193 -24.75 22.25 -21.42
C HIS A 193 -24.37 20.90 -22.06
N GLN A 194 -23.58 20.05 -21.37
CA GLN A 194 -23.17 18.73 -21.89
C GLN A 194 -24.36 17.75 -21.95
N MET A 195 -25.30 17.85 -21.00
CA MET A 195 -26.55 17.09 -21.06
C MET A 195 -27.49 17.67 -22.12
N GLU A 196 -27.49 18.99 -22.30
CA GLU A 196 -28.32 19.65 -23.31
C GLU A 196 -27.88 19.27 -24.73
N PHE A 197 -26.56 19.16 -24.97
CA PHE A 197 -25.98 18.55 -26.19
C PHE A 197 -26.48 17.12 -26.41
N LEU A 198 -26.34 16.23 -25.41
CA LEU A 198 -26.70 14.81 -25.52
C LEU A 198 -28.20 14.58 -25.84
N PHE A 199 -29.08 15.50 -25.42
CA PHE A 199 -30.53 15.41 -25.64
C PHE A 199 -31.07 16.25 -26.81
N ASN A 200 -30.23 17.04 -27.50
CA ASN A 200 -30.65 17.90 -28.60
C ASN A 200 -30.31 17.24 -29.95
N PRO A 201 -31.28 16.66 -30.71
CA PRO A 201 -31.01 15.93 -31.95
C PRO A 201 -30.67 16.84 -33.16
N LYS A 202 -30.15 18.04 -32.91
CA LYS A 202 -29.81 19.07 -33.90
C LYS A 202 -28.32 19.45 -33.88
N GLU A 203 -27.56 18.92 -32.93
CA GLU A 203 -26.09 18.99 -32.83
C GLU A 203 -25.50 17.57 -32.97
#